data_AF-A0A940INS3-F1
#
_entry.id   AF-A0A940INS3-F1
#
_cell.length_a   1.000
_cell.length_b   1.000
_cell.length_c   1.000
_cell.angle_alpha   90.00
_cell.angle_beta   90.00
_cell.angle_gamma   90.00
#
_symmetry.space_group_name_H-M   'P 1'
#
loop_
_entity.id
_entity.type
_entity.pdbx_description
1 polymer ?
#
loop_
_entity_poly.entity_id
_entity_poly.type
_entity_poly.pdbx_seq_one_letter_code
_entity_poly.pdbx_strand_id
1 'polypeptide(L)' 'MDNYSECLDIARQELRLAQSALRRNIADYPTPIAGCDEQFNHLLDQSERVRNALAALDTCHFVPTPRKLNTEQGIESR' A
#
# COMPACT_ATOMS: atom_id res chain seq x y z
N MET A 1 3.54 -6.05 -24.36
CA MET A 1 2.55 -6.40 -23.34
C MET A 1 2.93 -5.62 -22.10
N ASP A 2 2.09 -4.69 -21.67
CA ASP A 2 2.35 -3.92 -20.45
C ASP A 2 2.22 -4.85 -19.26
N ASN A 3 3.37 -5.29 -18.72
CA ASN A 3 3.40 -6.16 -17.57
C ASN A 3 3.22 -5.31 -16.32
N TYR A 4 1.99 -4.86 -16.07
CA TYR A 4 1.64 -4.06 -14.90
C TYR A 4 2.12 -4.72 -13.59
N SER A 5 2.24 -6.05 -13.55
CA SER A 5 2.83 -6.78 -12.42
C SER A 5 4.28 -6.37 -12.15
N GLU A 6 5.11 -6.24 -13.18
CA GLU A 6 6.50 -5.80 -13.05
C GLU A 6 6.57 -4.35 -12.53
N CYS A 7 5.68 -3.49 -13.02
CA CYS A 7 5.57 -2.13 -12.48
C CYS A 7 5.19 -2.11 -10.99
N LEU A 8 4.28 -3.00 -10.56
CA LEU A 8 3.89 -3.12 -9.15
C LEU A 8 5.04 -3.66 -8.28
N ASP A 9 5.83 -4.59 -8.80
CA ASP A 9 6.99 -5.13 -8.09
C ASP A 9 8.09 -4.07 -7.92
N ILE A 10 8.36 -3.28 -8.98
CA ILE A 10 9.27 -2.13 -8.92
C ILE A 10 8.76 -1.11 -7.89
N ALA A 11 7.47 -0.75 -7.95
CA ALA A 11 6.88 0.20 -7.00
C ALA A 11 7.04 -0.29 -5.54
N ARG A 12 6.80 -1.59 -5.28
CA ARG A 12 7.00 -2.18 -3.95
C ARG A 12 8.46 -2.09 -3.50
N GLN A 13 9.41 -2.35 -4.40
CA GLN A 13 10.83 -2.28 -4.10
C GLN A 13 11.26 -0.85 -3.75
N GLU A 14 10.87 0.14 -4.55
CA GLU A 14 11.18 1.55 -4.33
C GLU A 14 10.57 2.07 -3.02
N LEU A 15 9.33 1.70 -2.71
CA LEU A 15 8.69 2.07 -1.45
C LEU A 15 9.43 1.47 -0.23
N ARG A 16 9.95 0.24 -0.32
CA ARG A 16 10.78 -0.35 0.75
C ARG A 16 12.11 0.39 0.92
N LEU A 17 12.74 0.80 -0.18
CA LEU A 17 13.95 1.63 -0.12
C LEU A 17 13.66 2.97 0.56
N ALA A 18 12.58 3.65 0.16
CA ALA A 18 12.12 4.90 0.79
C ALA A 18 11.84 4.72 2.28
N GLN A 19 11.16 3.64 2.68
CA GLN A 19 10.90 3.33 4.09
C GLN A 19 12.21 3.16 4.89
N SER A 20 13.19 2.46 4.32
CA SER A 20 14.49 2.27 4.95
C SER A 20 15.27 3.59 5.12
N ALA A 21 15.20 4.48 4.12
CA ALA A 21 15.83 5.79 4.16
C ALA A 21 15.16 6.69 5.21
N LEU A 22 13.82 6.72 5.26
CA LEU A 22 13.07 7.48 6.27
C LEU A 22 13.38 7.01 7.69
N ARG A 23 13.44 5.69 7.92
CA ARG A 23 13.81 5.14 9.23
C ARG A 23 15.21 5.57 9.68
N ARG A 24 16.18 5.62 8.75
CA ARG A 24 17.53 6.14 9.05
C ARG A 24 17.47 7.63 9.37
N ASN A 25 16.82 8.43 8.53
CA ASN A 25 16.70 9.87 8.74
C ASN A 25 16.03 10.22 10.07
N ILE A 26 15.01 9.46 10.50
CA ILE A 26 14.35 9.63 11.79
C ILE A 26 15.28 9.23 12.95
N ALA A 27 16.04 8.14 12.80
CA ALA A 27 16.95 7.64 13.83
C ALA A 27 18.19 8.55 14.01
N ASP A 28 18.68 9.13 12.92
CA ASP A 28 19.81 10.06 12.89
C ASP A 28 19.39 11.51 13.20
N TYR A 29 18.09 11.76 13.39
CA TYR A 29 17.56 13.09 13.64
C TYR A 29 17.98 13.57 15.04
N PRO A 30 18.53 14.79 15.18
CA PRO A 30 18.85 15.36 16.49
C PRO A 30 17.58 15.47 17.35
N THR A 31 17.69 15.46 18.68
CA THR A 31 16.53 15.45 19.59
C THR A 31 15.51 16.53 19.21
N PRO A 32 14.32 16.16 18.68
CA PRO A 32 13.40 17.14 18.12
C PRO A 32 12.69 17.91 19.23
N ILE A 33 12.38 19.17 18.97
CA ILE A 33 11.45 19.92 19.82
C ILE A 33 10.05 19.44 19.47
N ALA A 34 9.49 18.60 20.34
CA ALA A 34 8.18 17.98 20.14
C ALA A 34 7.12 19.04 19.75
N GLY A 35 6.47 18.83 18.61
CA GLY A 35 5.36 19.67 18.14
C GLY A 35 5.74 20.99 17.45
N CYS A 36 7.02 21.37 17.41
CA CYS A 36 7.49 22.59 16.73
C CYS A 36 8.43 22.29 15.55
N ASP A 37 8.96 21.07 15.49
CA ASP A 37 9.91 20.67 14.46
C ASP A 37 9.18 20.21 13.18
N GLU A 38 8.94 21.15 12.27
CA GLU A 38 8.27 20.92 10.99
C GLU A 38 8.98 19.85 10.14
N GLN A 39 10.30 19.79 10.21
CA GLN A 39 11.11 18.84 9.44
C GLN A 39 10.94 17.42 10.00
N PHE A 40 10.98 17.26 11.32
CA PHE A 40 10.71 15.98 11.95
C PHE A 40 9.27 15.52 11.72
N ASN A 41 8.29 16.43 11.85
CA ASN A 41 6.90 16.14 11.56
C ASN A 41 6.69 15.70 10.11
N HIS A 42 7.39 16.33 9.16
CA HIS A 42 7.38 15.92 7.76
C HIS A 42 7.94 14.50 7.58
N LEU A 43 9.03 14.15 8.25
CA LEU A 43 9.58 12.78 8.21
C LEU A 43 8.58 11.73 8.72
N LEU A 44 7.84 12.04 9.79
CA LEU A 44 6.78 11.17 10.31
C LEU A 44 5.63 11.02 9.31
N ASP A 45 5.17 12.11 8.70
CA ASP A 45 4.14 12.08 7.65
C ASP A 45 4.59 11.22 6.46
N GLN A 46 5.82 11.42 5.96
CA GLN A 46 6.35 10.61 4.87
C GLN A 46 6.45 9.12 5.24
N SER A 47 6.87 8.81 6.46
CA SER A 47 6.95 7.43 6.96
C SER A 47 5.58 6.75 6.96
N GLU A 48 4.55 7.47 7.43
CA GLU A 48 3.17 6.97 7.44
C GLU A 48 2.62 6.81 6.01
N ARG A 49 2.86 7.77 5.12
CA ARG A 49 2.45 7.70 3.72
C ARG A 49 3.05 6.50 2.99
N VAL A 50 4.35 6.25 3.16
CA VAL A 50 5.03 5.08 2.55
C VAL A 50 4.48 3.77 3.11
N ARG A 51 4.26 3.69 4.42
CA ARG A 51 3.65 2.52 5.05
C ARG A 51 2.26 2.22 4.48
N ASN A 52 1.42 3.25 4.32
CA ASN A 52 0.07 3.09 3.77
C ASN A 52 0.10 2.66 2.30
N ALA A 53 1.04 3.18 1.50
CA ALA A 53 1.21 2.77 0.11
C ALA A 53 1.62 1.29 -0.01
N LEU A 54 2.56 0.83 0.81
CA LEU A 54 2.94 -0.59 0.87
C LEU A 54 1.76 -1.48 1.28
N ALA A 55 1.00 -1.08 2.30
CA ALA A 55 -0.20 -1.81 2.72
C ALA A 55 -1.23 -1.91 1.59
N ALA A 56 -1.43 -0.84 0.82
CA ALA A 56 -2.34 -0.86 -0.32
C ALA A 56 -1.87 -1.82 -1.43
N LEU A 57 -0.57 -1.89 -1.70
CA LEU A 57 0.00 -2.82 -2.69
C LEU A 57 -0.05 -4.29 -2.25
N ASP A 58 -0.02 -4.55 -0.95
CA ASP A 58 -0.06 -5.91 -0.39
C ASP A 58 -1.50 -6.37 -0.07
N THR A 59 -2.47 -5.46 -0.09
CA THR A 59 -3.88 -5.79 0.15
C THR A 59 -4.47 -6.57 -1.01
N CYS A 60 -4.87 -7.82 -0.77
CA CYS A 60 -5.67 -8.57 -1.72
C CYS A 60 -7.13 -8.11 -1.61
N HIS A 61 -7.61 -7.36 -2.61
CA HIS A 61 -9.01 -6.99 -2.67
C HIS A 61 -9.86 -8.20 -3.05
N PHE A 62 -10.80 -8.57 -2.19
CA PHE A 62 -11.82 -9.54 -2.56
C PHE A 62 -12.67 -8.96 -3.70
N VAL A 63 -12.62 -9.60 -4.86
CA VAL A 63 -13.51 -9.30 -5.98
C VAL A 63 -14.63 -10.35 -5.96
N PRO A 64 -15.88 -9.97 -5.61
CA PRO A 64 -17.00 -10.90 -5.67
C PRO A 64 -17.11 -11.44 -7.09
N THR A 65 -17.07 -12.75 -7.26
CA THR A 65 -17.36 -13.37 -8.55
C THR A 65 -18.80 -13.02 -8.94
N PRO A 66 -19.04 -12.35 -10.08
CA PRO A 66 -20.40 -12.04 -10.51
C PRO A 66 -21.18 -13.34 -10.67
N ARG A 67 -22.19 -13.55 -9.83
CA ARG A 67 -23.09 -14.69 -9.94
C ARG A 67 -24.03 -14.42 -11.10
N LYS A 68 -23.61 -14.70 -12.34
CA LYS A 68 -24.56 -14.91 -13.43
C LYS A 68 -25.30 -16.21 -13.10
N LEU A 69 -26.45 -16.10 -12.45
CA LEU A 69 -27.48 -17.11 -12.61
C LEU A 69 -27.86 -17.05 -14.08
N ASN A 70 -27.38 -18.01 -14.88
CA ASN A 70 -28.00 -18.25 -16.17
C ASN A 70 -29.44 -18.66 -15.87
N THR A 71 -30.40 -17.80 -16.18
CA THR A 71 -31.85 -17.99 -16.01
C THR A 71 -32.41 -19.19 -16.81
N GLU A 72 -31.56 -20.01 -17.42
CA GLU A 72 -31.94 -21.14 -18.27
C GLU A 72 -31.71 -22.52 -17.63
N GLN A 73 -31.17 -22.60 -16.41
CA GLN A 73 -31.16 -23.86 -15.67
C GLN A 73 -32.45 -23.99 -14.86
N GLY A 74 -33.45 -24.57 -15.54
CA GLY A 74 -34.78 -24.85 -15.06
C GLY A 74 -34.79 -25.43 -13.65
N ILE A 75 -35.67 -24.86 -12.83
CA ILE A 75 -36.07 -25.38 -11.55
C ILE A 75 -36.97 -26.59 -11.86
N GLU A 76 -36.41 -27.78 -11.99
CA GLU A 76 -37.19 -29.02 -11.86
C GLU A 76 -36.83 -29.66 -10.53
N SER A 77 -37.65 -29.36 -9.52
CA SER A 77 -37.79 -30.20 -8.33
C SER A 77 -39.12 -30.95 -8.50
N ARG A 78 -39.03 -32.26 -8.70
CA ARG A 78 -40.12 -33.22 -8.49
C ARG A 78 -39.80 -34.07 -7.28
#